data_AF-W1XLS1-F1
#
_entry.id   AF-W1XLS1-F1
#
_cell.length_a   1.000
_cell.length_b   1.000
_cell.length_c   1.000
_cell.angle_alpha   90.00
_cell.angle_beta   90.00
_cell.angle_gamma   90.00
#
_symmetry.space_group_name_H-M   'P 1'
#
loop_
_entity.id
_entity.type
_entity.pdbx_description
1 polymer ?
#
loop_
_entity_poly.entity_id
_entity_poly.type
_entity_poly.pdbx_seq_one_letter_code
_entity_poly.pdbx_strand_id
1 'polypeptide(L)' 'YVDEKLEENDGCDHSLTFTREFLEKQKVDVEIVLDWIVNEGGGCDCEVLYNVEERFEE' A
#
# COMPACT_ATOMS: atom_id res chain seq x y z
N TYR A 1 -9.01 -0.82 4.10
CA TYR A 1 -8.55 -2.01 3.36
C TYR A 1 -7.13 -2.42 3.69
N VAL A 2 -6.09 -1.66 3.28
CA VAL A 2 -4.68 -2.07 3.52
C VAL A 2 -4.35 -2.00 5.02
N ASP A 3 -4.79 -0.93 5.69
CA ASP A 3 -4.81 -0.75 7.14
C ASP A 3 -5.47 -1.93 7.86
N GLU A 4 -6.72 -2.26 7.49
CA GLU A 4 -7.47 -3.38 8.06
C GLU A 4 -6.73 -4.72 7.87
N LYS A 5 -6.11 -4.93 6.71
CA LYS A 5 -5.34 -6.15 6.42
C LYS A 5 -4.09 -6.27 7.28
N LEU A 6 -3.38 -5.18 7.55
CA LEU A 6 -2.23 -5.18 8.44
C LEU A 6 -2.64 -5.49 9.88
N GLU A 7 -3.74 -4.91 10.36
CA GLU A 7 -4.28 -5.22 11.70
C GLU A 7 -4.67 -6.70 11.84
N GLU A 8 -5.24 -7.31 10.79
CA GLU A 8 -5.63 -8.72 10.76
C GLU A 8 -4.44 -9.70 10.69
N ASN A 9 -3.25 -9.26 10.27
CA ASN A 9 -2.11 -10.13 9.95
C ASN A 9 -0.83 -9.84 10.77
N ASP A 10 -1.00 -9.42 12.03
CA ASP A 10 0.10 -9.12 12.95
C ASP A 10 1.07 -8.03 12.46
N GLY A 11 0.58 -7.09 11.64
CA GLY A 11 1.34 -5.94 11.13
C GLY A 11 2.01 -6.18 9.78
N CYS A 12 3.05 -5.40 9.49
CA CYS A 12 3.71 -5.42 8.19
C CYS A 12 4.83 -6.46 8.11
N ASP A 13 4.86 -7.23 7.03
CA ASP A 13 5.88 -8.23 6.70
C ASP A 13 6.94 -7.72 5.69
N HIS A 14 6.97 -6.40 5.46
CA HIS A 14 7.78 -5.73 4.44
C HIS A 14 7.49 -6.17 3.00
N SER A 15 6.27 -6.65 2.72
CA SER A 15 5.76 -6.89 1.37
C SER A 15 4.74 -5.84 0.94
N LEU A 16 4.37 -5.89 -0.35
CA LEU A 16 3.29 -5.10 -0.96
C LEU A 16 2.05 -5.96 -1.23
N THR A 17 1.86 -7.03 -0.45
CA THR A 17 0.82 -8.04 -0.72
C THR A 17 -0.56 -7.41 -0.68
N PHE A 18 -0.88 -6.64 0.35
CA PHE A 18 -2.21 -6.07 0.51
C PHE A 18 -2.44 -4.85 -0.39
N THR A 19 -1.40 -4.07 -0.66
CA THR A 19 -1.45 -2.99 -1.65
C THR A 19 -1.75 -3.54 -3.04
N ARG A 20 -1.06 -4.61 -3.46
CA ARG A 20 -1.32 -5.29 -4.74
C ARG A 20 -2.76 -5.78 -4.82
N GLU A 21 -3.24 -6.49 -3.80
CA GLU A 21 -4.63 -6.96 -3.75
C GLU A 21 -5.66 -5.81 -3.85
N PHE A 22 -5.38 -4.69 -3.19
CA PHE A 22 -6.23 -3.50 -3.26
C PHE A 22 -6.31 -2.96 -4.70
N LEU A 23 -5.16 -2.82 -5.36
CA LEU A 23 -5.07 -2.31 -6.73
C LEU A 23 -5.78 -3.24 -7.73
N GLU A 24 -5.63 -4.55 -7.57
CA GLU A 24 -6.35 -5.56 -8.36
C GLU A 24 -7.88 -5.40 -8.21
N LYS A 25 -8.37 -5.15 -6.99
CA LYS A 25 -9.79 -4.88 -6.72
C LYS A 25 -10.28 -3.58 -7.35
N GLN A 26 -9.43 -2.56 -7.42
CA GLN A 26 -9.75 -1.30 -8.11
C GLN A 26 -9.69 -1.41 -9.64
N LYS A 27 -9.21 -2.54 -10.18
CA LYS A 27 -9.09 -2.82 -11.62
C LYS A 27 -8.23 -1.78 -12.35
N VAL A 28 -7.17 -1.33 -11.70
CA VAL A 28 -6.14 -0.45 -12.30
C VAL A 28 -4.97 -1.29 -12.82
N ASP A 29 -4.07 -0.65 -13.57
CA ASP A 29 -2.82 -1.29 -13.98
C ASP A 29 -1.87 -1.41 -12.78
N VAL A 30 -1.86 -2.60 -12.18
CA VAL A 30 -1.18 -2.88 -10.92
C VAL A 30 0.31 -2.58 -11.00
N GLU A 31 0.99 -2.98 -12.08
CA GLU A 31 2.44 -2.82 -12.19
C GLU A 31 2.81 -1.34 -12.37
N ILE A 32 2.06 -0.59 -13.18
CA ILE A 32 2.30 0.85 -13.35
C ILE A 32 2.12 1.59 -12.02
N VAL A 33 1.07 1.25 -11.26
CA VAL A 33 0.78 1.91 -9.99
C VAL A 33 1.80 1.52 -8.92
N LEU A 34 2.20 0.25 -8.85
CA LEU A 34 3.24 -0.20 -7.90
C LEU A 34 4.60 0.44 -8.21
N ASP A 35 5.00 0.54 -9.48
CA ASP A 35 6.23 1.24 -9.87
C ASP A 35 6.20 2.70 -9.39
N TRP A 36 5.06 3.39 -9.54
CA TRP A 36 4.91 4.74 -9.02
C TRP A 36 5.00 4.79 -7.49
N ILE A 37 4.29 3.90 -6.78
CA ILE A 37 4.30 3.81 -5.31
C ILE A 37 5.73 3.60 -4.78
N VAL A 38 6.49 2.70 -5.38
CA VAL A 38 7.88 2.41 -4.97
C VAL A 38 8.79 3.62 -5.21
N ASN A 39 8.62 4.33 -6.32
CA ASN A 39 9.38 5.56 -6.60
C ASN A 39 9.07 6.68 -5.60
N GLU A 40 7.88 6.68 -4.99
CA GLU A 40 7.47 7.59 -3.91
C GLU A 40 7.88 7.08 -2.51
N GLY A 41 8.64 5.99 -2.42
CA GLY A 41 9.13 5.44 -1.15
C GLY A 41 8.19 4.45 -0.45
N GLY A 42 7.15 3.95 -1.13
CA GLY A 42 6.25 2.92 -0.62
C GLY A 42 6.75 1.50 -0.94
N GLY A 43 7.75 1.01 -0.20
CA GLY A 43 8.33 -0.32 -0.40
C GLY A 43 7.60 -1.46 0.31
N CYS A 44 6.85 -1.16 1.37
CA CYS A 44 5.95 -2.07 2.08
C CYS A 44 4.54 -1.51 2.19
N ASP A 45 3.55 -2.35 2.48
CA ASP A 45 2.18 -1.95 2.82
C ASP A 45 2.12 -0.86 3.90
N CYS A 46 3.05 -0.90 4.88
CA CYS A 46 3.20 0.11 5.92
C CYS A 46 3.60 1.51 5.40
N GLU A 47 4.61 1.56 4.53
CA GLU A 47 5.14 2.79 3.95
C GLU A 47 4.13 3.39 2.97
N VAL A 48 3.35 2.55 2.27
CA VAL A 48 2.23 3.01 1.44
C VAL A 48 1.22 3.79 2.28
N LEU A 49 0.83 3.27 3.45
CA LEU A 49 -0.09 3.98 4.34
C LEU A 49 0.51 5.27 4.87
N TYR A 50 1.75 5.25 5.37
CA TYR A 50 2.42 6.47 5.85
C TYR A 50 2.51 7.56 4.77
N ASN A 51 2.85 7.19 3.54
CA ASN A 51 2.91 8.11 2.40
C ASN A 51 1.55 8.74 2.05
N VAL A 52 0.46 8.02 2.31
CA VAL A 52 -0.90 8.50 2.08
C VAL A 52 -1.33 9.37 3.26
N GLU A 53 -1.19 8.89 4.49
CA GLU A 53 -1.54 9.62 5.71
C GLU A 53 -0.84 10.98 5.78
N GLU A 54 0.48 11.05 5.53
CA GLU A 54 1.22 12.33 5.52
C GLU A 54 0.65 13.36 4.53
N ARG A 55 0.04 12.89 3.42
CA ARG A 55 -0.52 13.77 2.39
C ARG A 55 -1.94 14.24 2.68
N PHE A 56 -2.65 13.59 3.60
CA PHE A 56 -4.08 13.83 3.86
C PHE A 56 -4.43 14.11 5.33
N GLU A 57 -3.45 14.06 6.24
CA GLU A 57 -3.60 14.57 7.61
C GLU A 57 -3.57 16.11 7.63
N GLU A 58 -4.57 16.73 8.26
CA GLU A 58 -4.70 18.20 8.49
C GLU A 58 -3.95 18.68 9.74
#